data_AF-A0A699Z1M6-F1
#
_entry.id   AF-A0A699Z1M6-F1
#
_cell.length_a   1.000
_cell.length_b   1.000
_cell.length_c   1.000
_cell.angle_alpha   90.00
_cell.angle_beta   90.00
_cell.angle_gamma   90.00
#
_symmetry.space_group_name_H-M   'P 1'
#
loop_
_entity.id
_entity.type
_entity.pdbx_description
1 polymer ?
#
loop_
_entity_poly.entity_id
_entity_poly.type
_entity_poly.pdbx_seq_one_letter_code
_entity_poly.pdbx_strand_id
1 'polypeptide(L)'
;MDQAEAMAALLLSVPLLDDAALLLSRLGVRLLARVLNALVVSDPSRGAAAAAQLLEALPPVAAVSYLFDMFDLTLPLMPTELRAKLKHWLALTAALQLLGAMRPEVVKQLDRVQREINAAALLRSRQIRAELQTFAAHTWLSSAQLSRVLRVLSAEQDRGTAVVSLWSRVVDRAGLYDSWQLLRFEEQRALLSRLGFWHVWGVLGRPYGLHWYLDLTDPEQRELAKELVKLASRETQRAKEAAKAAGMHQSVAQLGGLLGNGLPLTIPEDDKMWSMLESSYQSLEFEYAPSAQQARVRAEQAAAAAAVARLEQERAMQAEEQRQEQQALLDLAAQELDSAASQA
;
A
#
# COMPACT_ATOMS: atom_id res chain seq x y z
N MET A 1 -16.90 -0.63 23.65
CA MET A 1 -15.63 -1.29 24.01
C MET A 1 -14.92 -1.59 22.72
N ASP A 2 -13.66 -1.16 22.62
CA ASP A 2 -12.84 -1.43 21.44
C ASP A 2 -12.60 -2.94 21.34
N GLN A 3 -12.64 -3.51 20.12
CA GLN A 3 -12.45 -4.95 19.89
C GLN A 3 -11.15 -5.48 20.51
N ALA A 4 -10.13 -4.62 20.60
CA ALA A 4 -8.86 -4.92 21.22
C ALA A 4 -8.91 -4.97 22.76
N GLU A 5 -9.72 -4.12 23.41
CA GLU A 5 -9.89 -4.12 24.87
C GLU A 5 -10.64 -5.38 25.33
N ALA A 6 -11.66 -5.78 24.59
CA ALA A 6 -12.41 -7.01 24.84
C ALA A 6 -11.51 -8.26 24.68
N MET A 7 -10.63 -8.26 23.68
CA MET A 7 -9.69 -9.36 23.46
C MET A 7 -8.55 -9.36 24.49
N ALA A 8 -8.06 -8.19 24.92
CA ALA A 8 -7.10 -8.10 26.01
C ALA A 8 -7.69 -8.64 27.32
N ALA A 9 -8.94 -8.30 27.64
CA ALA A 9 -9.65 -8.86 28.79
C ALA A 9 -9.85 -10.39 28.67
N LEU A 10 -10.13 -10.89 27.46
CA LEU A 10 -10.25 -12.32 27.21
C LEU A 10 -8.92 -13.05 27.42
N LEU A 11 -7.79 -12.49 26.96
CA LEU A 11 -6.46 -13.07 27.17
C LEU A 11 -6.07 -13.11 28.64
N LEU A 12 -6.45 -12.09 29.43
CA LEU A 12 -6.24 -12.09 30.88
C LEU A 12 -7.08 -13.14 31.61
N SER A 13 -8.14 -13.65 30.97
CA SER A 13 -8.97 -14.74 31.51
C SER A 13 -8.49 -16.14 31.11
N VAL A 14 -7.50 -16.25 30.22
CA VAL A 14 -6.94 -17.54 29.80
C VAL A 14 -5.94 -18.04 30.86
N PRO A 15 -6.09 -19.26 31.39
CA PRO A 15 -5.27 -19.75 32.50
C PRO A 15 -3.87 -20.22 32.08
N LEU A 16 -3.68 -20.60 30.82
CA LEU A 16 -2.42 -21.13 30.29
C LEU A 16 -1.82 -20.19 29.24
N LEU A 17 -0.52 -19.93 29.36
CA LEU A 17 0.22 -19.06 28.44
C LEU A 17 0.21 -19.60 27.01
N ASP A 18 0.28 -20.92 26.83
CA ASP A 18 0.30 -21.57 25.52
C ASP A 18 -1.03 -21.42 24.78
N ASP A 19 -2.16 -21.48 25.50
CA ASP A 19 -3.50 -21.27 24.95
C ASP A 19 -3.70 -19.81 24.53
N ALA A 20 -3.16 -18.88 25.33
CA ALA A 20 -3.15 -17.46 24.99
C ALA A 20 -2.29 -17.22 23.74
N ALA A 21 -1.10 -17.81 23.64
CA ALA A 21 -0.23 -17.72 22.48
C ALA A 21 -0.87 -18.30 21.20
N LEU A 22 -1.59 -19.41 21.32
CA LEU A 22 -2.35 -20.01 20.22
C LEU A 22 -3.47 -19.08 19.74
N LEU A 23 -4.21 -18.46 20.65
CA LEU A 23 -5.23 -17.46 20.32
C LEU A 23 -4.61 -16.24 19.63
N LEU A 24 -3.46 -15.76 20.12
CA LEU A 24 -2.74 -14.65 19.51
C LEU A 24 -2.21 -14.96 18.11
N SER A 25 -1.76 -16.19 17.86
CA SER A 25 -1.26 -16.62 16.54
C SER A 25 -2.32 -16.57 15.44
N ARG A 26 -3.61 -16.56 15.81
CA ARG A 26 -4.76 -16.47 14.89
C ARG A 26 -5.20 -15.03 14.63
N LEU A 27 -4.66 -14.05 15.36
CA LEU A 27 -5.02 -12.65 15.18
C LEU A 27 -4.21 -12.03 14.04
N GLY A 28 -4.89 -11.19 13.24
CA GLY A 28 -4.20 -10.33 12.28
C GLY A 28 -3.28 -9.33 13.00
N VAL A 29 -2.16 -8.99 12.35
CA VAL A 29 -1.08 -8.11 12.88
C VAL A 29 -1.61 -6.85 13.56
N ARG A 30 -2.58 -6.17 12.93
CA ARG A 30 -3.17 -4.92 13.45
C ARG A 30 -4.01 -5.11 14.71
N LEU A 31 -4.69 -6.25 14.87
CA LEU A 31 -5.52 -6.50 16.04
C LEU A 31 -4.65 -6.97 17.21
N LEU A 32 -3.69 -7.86 16.96
CA LEU A 32 -2.71 -8.27 17.96
C LEU A 32 -1.94 -7.05 18.53
N ALA A 33 -1.51 -6.16 17.64
CA ALA A 33 -0.86 -4.90 17.97
C ALA A 33 -1.65 -4.07 18.99
N ARG A 34 -2.93 -3.85 18.69
CA ARG A 34 -3.83 -3.10 19.56
C ARG A 34 -4.09 -3.81 20.89
N VAL A 35 -4.13 -5.14 20.90
CA VAL A 35 -4.33 -5.95 22.09
C VAL A 35 -3.12 -5.89 23.03
N LEU A 36 -1.90 -6.05 22.51
CA LEU A 36 -0.67 -5.90 23.29
C LEU A 36 -0.52 -4.46 23.83
N ASN A 37 -0.83 -3.46 23.01
CA ASN A 37 -0.81 -2.07 23.45
C ASN A 37 -1.89 -1.81 24.54
N ALA A 38 -3.08 -2.38 24.40
CA ALA A 38 -4.13 -2.29 25.42
C ALA A 38 -3.68 -2.91 26.76
N LEU A 39 -2.95 -4.04 26.73
CA LEU A 39 -2.36 -4.64 27.93
C LEU A 39 -1.35 -3.68 28.59
N VAL A 40 -0.40 -3.15 27.82
CA VAL A 40 0.62 -2.21 28.32
C VAL A 40 -0.01 -0.92 28.89
N VAL A 41 -1.03 -0.39 28.22
CA VAL A 41 -1.74 0.83 28.67
C VAL A 41 -2.60 0.56 29.91
N SER A 42 -3.19 -0.64 30.02
CA SER A 42 -4.05 -1.00 31.16
C SER A 42 -3.28 -1.15 32.47
N ASP A 43 -2.05 -1.65 32.43
CA ASP A 43 -1.13 -1.71 33.57
C ASP A 43 0.32 -1.60 33.06
N PRO A 44 0.97 -0.45 33.26
CA PRO A 44 2.33 -0.22 32.78
C PRO A 44 3.38 -1.19 33.33
N SER A 45 3.12 -1.81 34.49
CA SER A 45 4.06 -2.71 35.15
C SER A 45 3.78 -4.17 34.83
N ARG A 46 2.55 -4.64 35.06
CA ARG A 46 2.17 -6.04 34.85
C ARG A 46 1.71 -6.31 33.42
N GLY A 47 1.12 -5.32 32.76
CA GLY A 47 0.71 -5.40 31.37
C GLY A 47 1.90 -5.47 30.42
N ALA A 48 2.99 -4.73 30.72
CA ALA A 48 4.25 -4.85 29.98
C ALA A 48 4.89 -6.24 30.14
N ALA A 49 4.92 -6.78 31.36
CA ALA A 49 5.43 -8.13 31.61
C ALA A 49 4.57 -9.22 30.96
N ALA A 50 3.24 -9.10 31.02
CA ALA A 50 2.32 -10.03 30.38
C ALA A 50 2.42 -9.99 28.85
N ALA A 51 2.48 -8.79 28.26
CA ALA A 51 2.69 -8.62 26.83
C ALA A 51 4.05 -9.16 26.37
N ALA A 52 5.11 -8.99 27.16
CA ALA A 52 6.41 -9.58 26.91
C ALA A 52 6.35 -11.12 26.94
N GLN A 53 5.75 -11.73 27.95
CA GLN A 53 5.60 -13.19 28.04
C GLN A 53 4.79 -13.78 26.87
N LEU A 54 3.73 -13.07 26.46
CA LEU A 54 2.94 -13.45 25.28
C LEU A 54 3.75 -13.35 23.99
N LEU A 55 4.59 -12.33 23.84
CA LEU A 55 5.52 -12.21 22.71
C LEU A 55 6.60 -13.30 22.72
N GLU A 56 7.11 -13.68 23.89
CA GLU A 56 8.09 -14.77 24.03
C GLU A 56 7.50 -16.14 23.67
N ALA A 57 6.19 -16.33 23.88
CA ALA A 57 5.49 -17.57 23.56
C ALA A 57 5.11 -17.69 22.07
N LEU A 58 5.23 -16.61 21.29
CA LEU A 58 4.98 -16.64 19.85
C LEU A 58 6.17 -17.20 19.06
N PRO A 59 5.93 -17.77 17.86
CA PRO A 59 7.02 -18.10 16.94
C PRO A 59 7.92 -16.87 16.70
N PRO A 60 9.26 -17.00 16.73
CA PRO A 60 10.18 -15.85 16.64
C PRO A 60 9.93 -14.96 15.42
N VAL A 61 9.57 -15.54 14.28
CA VAL A 61 9.23 -14.79 13.06
C VAL A 61 7.97 -13.93 13.26
N ALA A 62 6.95 -14.48 13.92
CA ALA A 62 5.73 -13.75 14.22
C ALA A 62 6.01 -12.63 15.24
N ALA A 63 6.71 -12.94 16.34
CA ALA A 63 7.12 -11.95 17.35
C ALA A 63 7.94 -10.80 16.74
N VAL A 64 8.88 -11.10 15.83
CA VAL A 64 9.66 -10.11 15.08
C VAL A 64 8.75 -9.27 14.18
N SER A 65 7.90 -9.88 13.36
CA SER A 65 6.93 -9.13 12.54
C SER A 65 6.07 -8.20 13.40
N TYR A 66 5.61 -8.65 14.57
CA TYR A 66 4.79 -7.81 15.44
C TYR A 66 5.56 -6.68 16.10
N LEU A 67 6.74 -6.94 16.65
CA LEU A 67 7.58 -5.89 17.24
C LEU A 67 7.93 -4.85 16.17
N PHE A 68 8.39 -5.24 15.00
CA PHE A 68 8.91 -4.28 14.02
C PHE A 68 7.84 -3.65 13.13
N ASP A 69 6.73 -4.35 12.81
CA ASP A 69 5.59 -3.78 12.06
C ASP A 69 4.68 -2.90 12.95
N MET A 70 4.61 -3.13 14.27
CA MET A 70 3.91 -2.22 15.20
C MET A 70 4.58 -0.85 15.32
N PHE A 71 5.90 -0.82 15.17
CA PHE A 71 6.69 0.39 15.43
C PHE A 71 7.08 1.14 14.17
N ASP A 72 6.57 0.77 12.99
CA ASP A 72 6.89 1.44 11.71
C ASP A 72 8.41 1.70 11.55
N LEU A 73 9.24 0.78 12.05
CA LEU A 73 10.71 0.85 11.90
C LEU A 73 11.15 0.40 10.50
N THR A 74 10.20 0.01 9.65
CA THR A 74 10.37 -0.43 8.25
C THR A 74 10.00 0.64 7.22
N LEU A 75 10.00 1.94 7.57
CA LEU A 75 9.98 3.03 6.58
C LEU A 75 11.40 3.56 6.33
N PRO A 76 12.14 3.07 5.31
CA PRO A 76 13.47 3.58 5.01
C PRO A 76 13.49 4.97 4.33
N LEU A 77 12.47 5.81 4.45
CA LEU A 77 12.37 7.07 3.68
C LEU A 77 11.75 8.27 4.43
N MET A 78 11.86 8.37 5.76
CA MET A 78 11.57 9.63 6.49
C MET A 78 12.82 10.26 7.12
N PRO A 79 12.98 11.60 7.06
CA PRO A 79 13.97 12.34 7.83
C PRO A 79 13.87 12.00 9.32
N THR A 80 15.01 11.73 9.95
CA THR A 80 15.17 11.31 11.35
C THR A 80 14.49 12.26 12.34
N GLU A 81 14.40 13.54 12.01
CA GLU A 81 13.84 14.60 12.85
C GLU A 81 12.30 14.60 12.94
N LEU A 82 11.63 14.12 11.89
CA LEU A 82 10.18 13.98 11.80
C LEU A 82 9.70 12.67 12.43
N ARG A 83 10.51 11.61 12.30
CA ARG A 83 10.36 10.33 13.01
C ARG A 83 10.32 10.52 14.52
N ALA A 84 11.12 11.45 15.06
CA ALA A 84 11.17 11.72 16.49
C ALA A 84 9.93 12.46 17.05
N LYS A 85 9.12 13.14 16.22
CA LYS A 85 8.12 14.12 16.71
C LYS A 85 6.65 13.68 16.68
N LEU A 86 6.20 12.78 15.79
CA LEU A 86 4.75 12.76 15.46
C LEU A 86 3.90 11.55 15.89
N LYS A 87 4.47 10.43 16.33
CA LYS A 87 3.69 9.28 16.89
C LYS A 87 4.56 8.21 17.57
N HIS A 88 5.87 8.41 17.51
CA HIS A 88 6.89 7.43 17.82
C HIS A 88 7.33 7.42 19.29
N TRP A 89 7.01 8.45 20.10
CA TRP A 89 7.53 8.49 21.47
C TRP A 89 6.84 7.47 22.40
N LEU A 90 5.50 7.36 22.35
CA LEU A 90 4.75 6.37 23.15
C LEU A 90 4.91 4.93 22.63
N ALA A 91 5.04 4.76 21.31
CA ALA A 91 5.25 3.46 20.70
C ALA A 91 6.69 2.96 20.97
N LEU A 92 7.69 3.82 20.84
CA LEU A 92 9.08 3.49 21.16
C LEU A 92 9.28 3.22 22.66
N THR A 93 8.64 3.98 23.56
CA THR A 93 8.73 3.68 25.01
C THR A 93 8.04 2.37 25.35
N ALA A 94 6.88 2.06 24.77
CA ALA A 94 6.25 0.74 24.92
C ALA A 94 7.13 -0.39 24.34
N ALA A 95 7.76 -0.18 23.18
CA ALA A 95 8.71 -1.13 22.60
C ALA A 95 9.90 -1.41 23.53
N LEU A 96 10.50 -0.35 24.08
CA LEU A 96 11.63 -0.45 24.98
C LEU A 96 11.24 -1.08 26.33
N GLN A 97 10.03 -0.82 26.82
CA GLN A 97 9.48 -1.47 28.02
C GLN A 97 9.25 -2.98 27.77
N LEU A 98 8.72 -3.35 26.61
CA LEU A 98 8.53 -4.74 26.23
C LEU A 98 9.88 -5.47 26.09
N LEU A 99 10.84 -4.89 25.36
CA LEU A 99 12.17 -5.45 25.21
C LEU A 99 12.93 -5.54 26.54
N GLY A 100 12.75 -4.56 27.44
CA GLY A 100 13.33 -4.58 28.78
C GLY A 100 12.67 -5.57 29.74
N ALA A 101 11.42 -5.97 29.49
CA ALA A 101 10.68 -6.98 30.25
C ALA A 101 10.90 -8.42 29.75
N MET A 102 11.47 -8.59 28.54
CA MET A 102 11.82 -9.89 27.98
C MET A 102 13.15 -10.42 28.50
N ARG A 103 13.31 -11.74 28.49
CA ARG A 103 14.58 -12.41 28.80
C ARG A 103 15.66 -12.02 27.79
N PRO A 104 16.89 -11.69 28.23
CA PRO A 104 17.96 -11.23 27.35
C PRO A 104 18.37 -12.27 26.31
N GLU A 105 18.21 -13.57 26.59
CA GLU A 105 18.42 -14.66 25.63
C GLU A 105 17.40 -14.61 24.50
N VAL A 106 16.14 -14.29 24.80
CA VAL A 106 15.07 -14.18 23.80
C VAL A 106 15.28 -12.94 22.95
N VAL A 107 15.67 -11.80 23.56
CA VAL A 107 16.00 -10.59 22.80
C VAL A 107 17.15 -10.84 21.81
N LYS A 108 18.23 -11.54 22.25
CA LYS A 108 19.32 -11.95 21.35
C LYS A 108 18.87 -12.87 20.23
N GLN A 109 17.93 -13.78 20.50
CA GLN A 109 17.35 -14.66 19.48
C GLN A 109 16.49 -13.87 18.48
N LEU A 110 15.66 -12.94 18.94
CA LEU A 110 14.84 -12.09 18.08
C LEU A 110 15.71 -11.19 17.19
N ASP A 111 16.77 -10.61 17.73
CA ASP A 111 17.75 -9.83 16.95
C ASP A 111 18.41 -10.67 15.86
N ARG A 112 18.77 -11.92 16.17
CA ARG A 112 19.33 -12.85 15.20
C ARG A 112 18.32 -13.18 14.09
N VAL A 113 17.09 -13.52 14.47
CA VAL A 113 16.01 -13.85 13.53
C VAL A 113 15.67 -12.64 12.65
N GLN A 114 15.62 -11.43 13.19
CA GLN A 114 15.42 -10.20 12.43
C GLN A 114 16.54 -9.97 11.40
N ARG A 115 17.80 -10.24 11.75
CA ARG A 115 18.92 -10.17 10.80
C ARG A 115 18.80 -11.21 9.69
N GLU A 116 18.41 -12.43 10.03
CA GLU A 116 18.20 -13.52 9.06
C GLU A 116 17.04 -13.20 8.10
N ILE A 117 15.91 -12.68 8.62
CA ILE A 117 14.77 -12.20 7.82
C ILE A 117 15.21 -11.08 6.88
N ASN A 118 15.94 -10.09 7.38
CA ASN A 118 16.44 -8.97 6.56
C ASN A 118 17.41 -9.44 5.47
N ALA A 119 18.31 -10.37 5.79
CA ALA A 119 19.22 -10.96 4.83
C ALA A 119 18.47 -11.73 3.73
N ALA A 120 17.47 -12.53 4.10
CA ALA A 120 16.61 -13.25 3.16
C ALA A 120 15.80 -12.30 2.27
N ALA A 121 15.21 -11.24 2.85
CA ALA A 121 14.48 -10.22 2.11
C ALA A 121 15.39 -9.47 1.11
N LEU A 122 16.61 -9.15 1.52
CA LEU A 122 17.60 -8.51 0.65
C LEU A 122 18.00 -9.42 -0.53
N LEU A 123 18.24 -10.71 -0.26
CA LEU A 123 18.55 -11.69 -1.30
C LEU A 123 17.39 -11.83 -2.28
N ARG A 124 16.15 -11.95 -1.80
CA ARG A 124 14.94 -11.97 -2.64
C ARG A 124 14.85 -10.73 -3.51
N SER A 125 14.99 -9.54 -2.92
CA SER A 125 14.89 -8.28 -3.68
C SER A 125 15.98 -8.14 -4.75
N ARG A 126 17.20 -8.62 -4.46
CA ARG A 126 18.30 -8.69 -5.44
C ARG A 126 17.97 -9.64 -6.60
N GLN A 127 17.44 -10.83 -6.30
CA GLN A 127 17.02 -11.80 -7.32
C GLN A 127 15.91 -11.20 -8.21
N ILE A 128 14.85 -10.69 -7.61
CA ILE A 128 13.75 -10.02 -8.33
C ILE A 128 14.29 -8.91 -9.24
N ARG A 129 15.18 -8.07 -8.73
CA ARG A 129 15.81 -7.00 -9.53
C ARG A 129 16.59 -7.56 -10.72
N ALA A 130 17.41 -8.59 -10.53
CA ALA A 130 18.22 -9.18 -11.59
C ALA A 130 17.34 -9.79 -12.69
N GLU A 131 16.28 -10.51 -12.30
CA GLU A 131 15.31 -11.08 -13.24
C GLU A 131 14.58 -9.99 -14.02
N LEU A 132 14.09 -8.95 -13.33
CA LEU A 132 13.42 -7.82 -13.97
C LEU A 132 14.33 -7.07 -14.95
N GLN A 133 15.60 -6.88 -14.61
CA GLN A 133 16.57 -6.23 -15.50
C GLN A 133 16.89 -7.09 -16.73
N THR A 134 17.04 -8.40 -16.53
CA THR A 134 17.28 -9.36 -17.62
C THR A 134 16.08 -9.43 -18.56
N PHE A 135 14.87 -9.46 -18.00
CA PHE A 135 13.62 -9.38 -18.75
C PHE A 135 13.52 -8.05 -19.52
N ALA A 136 13.76 -6.93 -18.84
CA ALA A 136 13.72 -5.59 -19.42
C ALA A 136 14.74 -5.40 -20.55
N ALA A 137 15.87 -6.12 -20.54
CA ALA A 137 16.86 -6.00 -21.60
C ALA A 137 16.33 -6.52 -22.96
N HIS A 138 15.44 -7.51 -22.95
CA HIS A 138 15.04 -8.24 -24.16
C HIS A 138 13.56 -8.07 -24.53
N THR A 139 12.73 -7.61 -23.59
CA THR A 139 11.27 -7.71 -23.73
C THR A 139 10.60 -6.35 -23.55
N TRP A 140 9.66 -6.07 -24.45
CA TRP A 140 8.69 -4.98 -24.31
C TRP A 140 7.40 -5.52 -23.71
N LEU A 141 6.73 -4.71 -22.90
CA LEU A 141 5.50 -5.11 -22.22
C LEU A 141 4.42 -4.03 -22.34
N SER A 142 3.18 -4.44 -22.14
CA SER A 142 2.07 -3.49 -21.98
C SER A 142 1.97 -3.00 -20.53
N SER A 143 1.31 -1.86 -20.34
CA SER A 143 0.98 -1.30 -19.03
C SER A 143 0.09 -2.25 -18.22
N ALA A 144 -0.81 -2.99 -18.88
CA ALA A 144 -1.61 -4.02 -18.24
C ALA A 144 -0.75 -5.18 -17.69
N GLN A 145 0.32 -5.56 -18.40
CA GLN A 145 1.28 -6.57 -17.91
C GLN A 145 2.07 -6.03 -16.72
N LEU A 146 2.50 -4.75 -16.75
CA LEU A 146 3.14 -4.10 -15.60
C LEU A 146 2.20 -4.11 -14.39
N SER A 147 0.93 -3.75 -14.58
CA SER A 147 -0.10 -3.78 -13.52
C SER A 147 -0.24 -5.18 -12.90
N ARG A 148 -0.17 -6.25 -13.71
CA ARG A 148 -0.18 -7.63 -13.19
C ARG A 148 1.06 -7.93 -12.34
N VAL A 149 2.25 -7.51 -12.78
CA VAL A 149 3.49 -7.65 -11.99
C VAL A 149 3.35 -6.93 -10.65
N LEU A 150 2.83 -5.70 -10.64
CA LEU A 150 2.64 -4.92 -9.41
C LEU A 150 1.62 -5.55 -8.45
N ARG A 151 0.63 -6.28 -8.95
CA ARG A 151 -0.35 -7.01 -8.12
C ARG A 151 0.23 -8.30 -7.51
N VAL A 152 1.18 -8.94 -8.18
CA VAL A 152 1.86 -10.15 -7.69
C VAL A 152 2.91 -9.82 -6.64
N LEU A 153 3.60 -8.69 -6.80
CA LEU A 153 4.62 -8.24 -5.85
C LEU A 153 3.96 -7.62 -4.61
N SER A 154 4.17 -8.23 -3.44
CA SER A 154 3.60 -7.74 -2.18
C SER A 154 4.45 -6.68 -1.48
N ALA A 155 5.77 -6.70 -1.69
CA ALA A 155 6.70 -5.79 -1.02
C ALA A 155 6.89 -4.48 -1.78
N GLU A 156 6.87 -3.36 -1.06
CA GLU A 156 6.94 -2.01 -1.65
C GLU A 156 8.22 -1.75 -2.43
N GLN A 157 9.36 -2.19 -1.88
CA GLN A 157 10.65 -2.06 -2.56
C GLN A 157 10.71 -2.86 -3.87
N ASP A 158 10.07 -4.02 -3.89
CA ASP A 158 10.06 -4.91 -5.06
C ASP A 158 9.14 -4.33 -6.14
N ARG A 159 7.96 -3.81 -5.76
CA ARG A 159 7.06 -3.05 -6.65
C ARG A 159 7.76 -1.82 -7.25
N GLY A 160 8.39 -1.00 -6.40
CA GLY A 160 9.13 0.17 -6.86
C GLY A 160 10.30 -0.19 -7.79
N THR A 161 10.99 -1.31 -7.53
CA THR A 161 12.03 -1.81 -8.43
C THR A 161 11.45 -2.25 -9.77
N ALA A 162 10.31 -2.96 -9.78
CA ALA A 162 9.62 -3.34 -11.01
C ALA A 162 9.22 -2.14 -11.86
N VAL A 163 8.64 -1.10 -11.27
CA VAL A 163 8.30 0.12 -12.00
C VAL A 163 9.55 0.72 -12.63
N VAL A 164 10.62 0.96 -11.87
CA VAL A 164 11.82 1.60 -12.40
C VAL A 164 12.49 0.78 -13.51
N SER A 165 12.60 -0.54 -13.32
CA SER A 165 13.24 -1.42 -14.30
C SER A 165 12.43 -1.56 -15.60
N LEU A 166 11.10 -1.54 -15.51
CA LEU A 166 10.21 -1.78 -16.65
C LEU A 166 9.67 -0.50 -17.28
N TRP A 167 9.82 0.66 -16.63
CA TRP A 167 9.26 1.95 -17.07
C TRP A 167 9.57 2.27 -18.52
N SER A 168 10.83 2.11 -18.94
CA SER A 168 11.27 2.41 -20.30
C SER A 168 10.80 1.38 -21.34
N ARG A 169 10.32 0.21 -20.89
CA ARG A 169 9.92 -0.94 -21.72
C ARG A 169 8.41 -1.06 -21.92
N VAL A 170 7.63 -0.16 -21.33
CA VAL A 170 6.18 -0.11 -21.56
C VAL A 170 5.89 0.56 -22.92
N VAL A 171 5.16 -0.15 -23.78
CA VAL A 171 4.82 0.31 -25.15
C VAL A 171 3.67 1.32 -25.15
N ASP A 172 2.63 1.06 -24.37
CA ASP A 172 1.41 1.86 -24.25
C ASP A 172 1.51 2.82 -23.06
N ARG A 173 2.29 3.90 -23.27
CA ARG A 173 2.58 4.90 -22.23
C ARG A 173 1.34 5.51 -21.58
N ALA A 174 0.25 5.64 -22.32
CA ALA A 174 -1.01 6.17 -21.79
C ALA A 174 -1.60 5.31 -20.65
N GLY A 175 -1.37 3.99 -20.66
CA GLY A 175 -1.85 3.08 -19.62
C GLY A 175 -0.94 2.99 -18.39
N LEU A 176 0.24 3.63 -18.40
CA LEU A 176 1.12 3.69 -17.22
C LEU A 176 0.43 4.37 -16.03
N TYR A 177 -0.50 5.27 -16.31
CA TYR A 177 -1.31 5.93 -15.29
C TYR A 177 -2.07 4.92 -14.41
N ASP A 178 -2.70 3.92 -15.00
CA ASP A 178 -3.45 2.89 -14.26
C ASP A 178 -2.50 2.02 -13.42
N SER A 179 -1.31 1.74 -13.95
CA SER A 179 -0.26 1.01 -13.20
C SER A 179 0.23 1.81 -12.00
N TRP A 180 0.35 3.14 -12.16
CA TRP A 180 0.80 4.04 -11.10
C TRP A 180 -0.22 4.13 -9.96
N GLN A 181 -1.52 4.09 -10.27
CA GLN A 181 -2.59 4.12 -9.27
C GLN A 181 -2.63 2.87 -8.35
N LEU A 182 -2.00 1.76 -8.75
CA LEU A 182 -1.88 0.58 -7.90
C LEU A 182 -0.90 0.76 -6.75
N LEU A 183 -0.08 1.81 -6.81
CA LEU A 183 0.98 2.09 -5.85
C LEU A 183 0.44 2.97 -4.73
N ARG A 184 0.92 2.71 -3.51
CA ARG A 184 0.65 3.54 -2.33
C ARG A 184 1.37 4.87 -2.43
N PHE A 185 0.92 5.87 -1.67
CA PHE A 185 1.48 7.21 -1.71
C PHE A 185 2.98 7.25 -1.40
N GLU A 186 3.43 6.42 -0.45
CA GLU A 186 4.84 6.28 -0.08
C GLU A 186 5.69 5.77 -1.26
N GLU A 187 5.13 4.85 -2.04
CA GLU A 187 5.78 4.26 -3.22
C GLU A 187 5.82 5.26 -4.36
N GLN A 188 4.72 5.96 -4.63
CA GLN A 188 4.65 7.00 -5.65
C GLN A 188 5.69 8.08 -5.39
N ARG A 189 5.81 8.54 -4.13
CA ARG A 189 6.83 9.51 -3.71
C ARG A 189 8.24 9.00 -3.95
N ALA A 190 8.54 7.77 -3.52
CA ALA A 190 9.85 7.16 -3.72
C ALA A 190 10.19 7.00 -5.22
N LEU A 191 9.19 6.74 -6.05
CA LEU A 191 9.37 6.58 -7.50
C LEU A 191 9.56 7.91 -8.22
N LEU A 192 8.86 8.97 -7.82
CA LEU A 192 9.08 10.32 -8.36
C LEU A 192 10.54 10.74 -8.22
N SER A 193 11.13 10.53 -7.03
CA SER A 193 12.55 10.83 -6.79
C SER A 193 13.52 9.97 -7.62
N ARG A 194 13.11 8.76 -8.05
CA ARG A 194 13.96 7.84 -8.82
C ARG A 194 13.83 8.01 -10.33
N LEU A 195 12.65 8.36 -10.81
CA LEU A 195 12.34 8.51 -12.24
C LEU A 195 12.48 9.96 -12.73
N GLY A 196 12.43 10.92 -11.81
CA GLY A 196 12.41 12.36 -12.12
C GLY A 196 10.98 12.88 -12.19
N PHE A 197 10.75 14.04 -11.56
CA PHE A 197 9.42 14.61 -11.38
C PHE A 197 8.81 15.04 -12.72
N TRP A 198 9.57 15.76 -13.56
CA TRP A 198 9.08 16.12 -14.90
C TRP A 198 8.92 14.93 -15.82
N HIS A 199 9.78 13.93 -15.69
CA HIS A 199 9.69 12.75 -16.53
C HIS A 199 8.39 11.99 -16.27
N VAL A 200 8.07 11.76 -14.99
CA VAL A 200 6.81 11.14 -14.60
C VAL A 200 5.62 12.01 -15.01
N TRP A 201 5.67 13.31 -14.72
CA TRP A 201 4.62 14.25 -15.11
C TRP A 201 4.35 14.23 -16.63
N GLY A 202 5.40 14.32 -17.44
CA GLY A 202 5.29 14.35 -18.90
C GLY A 202 4.77 13.03 -19.50
N VAL A 203 5.06 11.89 -18.86
CA VAL A 203 4.58 10.58 -19.32
C VAL A 203 3.14 10.32 -18.89
N LEU A 204 2.80 10.62 -17.63
CA LEU A 204 1.45 10.39 -17.11
C LEU A 204 0.45 11.42 -17.66
N GLY A 205 0.90 12.66 -17.84
CA GLY A 205 0.13 13.78 -18.39
C GLY A 205 -1.14 14.14 -17.61
N ARG A 206 -1.31 13.59 -16.40
CA ARG A 206 -2.53 13.67 -15.60
C ARG A 206 -2.18 13.68 -14.11
N PRO A 207 -2.60 14.70 -13.34
CA PRO A 207 -2.19 14.85 -11.95
C PRO A 207 -3.12 14.12 -10.98
N TYR A 208 -4.34 13.82 -11.42
CA TYR A 208 -5.43 13.34 -10.58
C TYR A 208 -5.07 12.07 -9.81
N GLY A 209 -5.60 11.89 -8.60
CA GLY A 209 -5.36 10.70 -7.76
C GLY A 209 -3.88 10.42 -7.45
N LEU A 210 -2.99 11.37 -7.72
CA LEU A 210 -1.58 11.30 -7.36
C LEU A 210 -1.35 12.14 -6.11
N HIS A 211 -0.48 11.63 -5.25
CA HIS A 211 0.04 12.37 -4.11
C HIS A 211 1.37 13.03 -4.52
N TRP A 212 1.46 14.34 -4.32
CA TRP A 212 2.64 15.12 -4.63
C TRP A 212 3.30 15.57 -3.34
N TYR A 213 4.61 15.34 -3.25
CA TYR A 213 5.48 15.96 -2.26
C TYR A 213 6.61 16.63 -3.05
N LEU A 214 6.67 17.96 -2.99
CA LEU A 214 7.55 18.78 -3.81
C LEU A 214 8.37 19.72 -2.92
N ASP A 215 9.68 19.67 -3.10
CA ASP A 215 10.63 20.60 -2.51
C ASP A 215 10.75 21.83 -3.40
N LEU A 216 10.31 22.98 -2.91
CA LEU A 216 10.36 24.25 -3.64
C LEU A 216 11.76 24.87 -3.67
N THR A 217 12.72 24.33 -2.89
CA THR A 217 14.12 24.74 -2.99
C THR A 217 14.81 24.17 -4.22
N ASP A 218 14.29 23.05 -4.74
CA ASP A 218 14.71 22.47 -6.01
C ASP A 218 13.99 23.18 -7.17
N PRO A 219 14.72 23.83 -8.10
CA PRO A 219 14.10 24.54 -9.21
C PRO A 219 13.23 23.65 -10.09
N GLU A 220 13.57 22.36 -10.22
CA GLU A 220 12.81 21.41 -11.03
C GLU A 220 11.41 21.19 -10.44
N GLN A 221 11.37 20.86 -9.16
CA GLN A 221 10.16 20.58 -8.41
C GLN A 221 9.32 21.86 -8.20
N ARG A 222 9.97 23.02 -8.04
CA ARG A 222 9.30 24.32 -7.94
C ARG A 222 8.51 24.66 -9.21
N GLU A 223 9.10 24.50 -10.40
CA GLU A 223 8.37 24.76 -11.65
C GLU A 223 7.23 23.74 -11.86
N LEU A 224 7.42 22.48 -11.45
CA LEU A 224 6.34 21.50 -11.51
C LEU A 224 5.20 21.85 -10.55
N ALA A 225 5.52 22.25 -9.31
CA ALA A 225 4.55 22.69 -8.32
C ALA A 225 3.72 23.86 -8.86
N LYS A 226 4.38 24.83 -9.50
CA LYS A 226 3.73 25.98 -10.14
C LYS A 226 2.75 25.57 -11.23
N GLU A 227 3.12 24.64 -12.10
CA GLU A 227 2.22 24.14 -13.15
C GLU A 227 1.03 23.36 -12.57
N LEU A 228 1.26 22.51 -11.57
CA LEU A 228 0.20 21.76 -10.88
C LEU A 228 -0.78 22.69 -10.16
N VAL A 229 -0.27 23.69 -9.43
CA VAL A 229 -1.08 24.69 -8.71
C VAL A 229 -1.89 25.53 -9.70
N LYS A 230 -1.27 26.02 -10.78
CA LYS A 230 -2.01 26.77 -11.82
C LYS A 230 -3.11 25.92 -12.45
N LEU A 231 -2.83 24.66 -12.74
CA LEU A 231 -3.81 23.73 -13.30
C LEU A 231 -4.98 23.54 -12.32
N ALA A 232 -4.69 23.33 -11.04
CA ALA A 232 -5.70 23.20 -9.99
C ALA A 232 -6.56 24.46 -9.85
N SER A 233 -5.96 25.65 -9.77
CA SER A 233 -6.69 26.92 -9.70
C SER A 233 -7.65 27.10 -10.88
N ARG A 234 -7.19 26.79 -12.11
CA ARG A 234 -8.04 26.86 -13.32
C ARG A 234 -9.19 25.86 -13.29
N GLU A 235 -8.94 24.63 -12.87
CA GLU A 235 -9.97 23.60 -12.77
C GLU A 235 -10.99 23.91 -11.68
N THR A 236 -10.55 24.44 -10.55
CA THR A 236 -11.42 24.90 -9.47
C THR A 236 -12.28 26.08 -9.90
N GLN A 237 -11.72 27.06 -10.63
CA GLN A 237 -12.51 28.17 -11.19
C GLN A 237 -13.59 27.63 -12.16
N ARG A 238 -13.22 26.76 -13.10
CA ARG A 238 -14.18 26.13 -14.02
C ARG A 238 -15.27 25.35 -13.29
N ALA A 239 -14.91 24.59 -12.26
CA ALA A 239 -15.87 23.84 -11.46
C ALA A 239 -16.82 24.76 -10.67
N LYS A 240 -16.31 25.87 -10.11
CA LYS A 240 -17.13 26.89 -9.44
C LYS A 240 -18.09 27.57 -10.42
N GLU A 241 -17.65 27.91 -11.62
CA GLU A 241 -18.49 28.49 -12.67
C GLU A 241 -19.60 27.53 -13.12
N ALA A 242 -19.26 26.24 -13.35
CA ALA A 242 -20.23 25.21 -13.69
C ALA A 242 -21.25 24.97 -12.57
N ALA A 243 -20.79 24.92 -11.30
CA ALA A 243 -21.67 24.80 -10.15
C ALA A 243 -22.62 26.00 -10.03
N LYS A 244 -22.11 27.23 -10.22
CA LYS A 244 -22.91 28.45 -10.23
C LYS A 244 -23.96 28.42 -11.35
N ALA A 245 -23.61 27.96 -12.55
CA ALA A 245 -24.54 27.79 -13.65
C ALA A 245 -25.64 26.74 -13.36
N ALA A 246 -25.31 25.72 -12.57
CA ALA A 246 -26.24 24.69 -12.10
C ALA A 246 -27.04 25.09 -10.83
N GLY A 247 -26.88 26.32 -10.33
CA GLY A 247 -27.53 26.78 -9.09
C GLY A 247 -27.01 26.12 -7.81
N MET A 248 -25.85 25.48 -7.87
CA MET A 248 -25.21 24.80 -6.74
C MET A 248 -24.09 25.67 -6.14
N HIS A 249 -24.09 25.82 -4.82
CA HIS A 249 -22.97 26.38 -4.07
C HIS A 249 -22.19 25.24 -3.40
N GLN A 250 -21.23 24.67 -4.12
CA GLN A 250 -20.29 23.70 -3.55
C GLN A 250 -18.87 24.27 -3.58
N SER A 251 -18.16 24.15 -2.46
CA SER A 251 -16.72 24.41 -2.42
C SER A 251 -16.00 23.26 -3.13
N VAL A 252 -15.61 23.49 -4.36
CA VAL A 252 -14.73 22.57 -5.09
C VAL A 252 -13.29 23.05 -4.91
N ALA A 253 -12.42 22.15 -4.44
CA ALA A 253 -10.98 22.33 -4.34
C ALA A 253 -10.33 21.11 -5.00
N GLN A 254 -9.35 21.32 -5.89
CA GLN A 254 -8.62 20.23 -6.54
C GLN A 254 -7.41 19.79 -5.72
N LEU A 255 -6.85 20.64 -4.86
CA LEU A 255 -5.70 20.32 -4.01
C LEU A 255 -6.21 19.88 -2.63
N GLY A 256 -6.43 18.56 -2.51
CA GLY A 256 -6.83 17.92 -1.27
C GLY A 256 -5.66 17.83 -0.29
N GLY A 257 -5.96 18.02 1.00
CA GLY A 257 -4.98 17.82 2.07
C GLY A 257 -3.72 18.68 1.96
N LEU A 258 -3.83 19.88 1.39
CA LEU A 258 -2.67 20.75 1.14
C LEU A 258 -1.91 21.06 2.44
N LEU A 259 -0.63 20.69 2.47
CA LEU A 259 0.32 21.00 3.52
C LEU A 259 1.47 21.85 2.97
N GLY A 260 1.92 22.83 3.75
CA GLY A 260 3.15 23.58 3.52
C GLY A 260 4.10 23.38 4.69
N ASN A 261 5.32 22.90 4.41
CA ASN A 261 6.28 22.52 5.45
C ASN A 261 5.69 21.53 6.50
N GLY A 262 4.75 20.67 6.08
CA GLY A 262 4.04 19.71 6.93
C GLY A 262 2.89 20.29 7.76
N LEU A 263 2.54 21.57 7.60
CA LEU A 263 1.40 22.21 8.27
C LEU A 263 0.22 22.37 7.31
N PRO A 264 -1.03 22.10 7.75
CA PRO A 264 -2.19 22.21 6.90
C PRO A 264 -2.45 23.65 6.47
N LEU A 265 -2.74 23.83 5.18
CA LEU A 265 -2.99 25.13 4.57
C LEU A 265 -4.43 25.24 4.10
N THR A 266 -5.06 26.36 4.44
CA THR A 266 -6.35 26.79 3.88
C THR A 266 -6.13 28.05 3.06
N ILE A 267 -5.67 27.86 1.83
CA ILE A 267 -5.44 28.93 0.85
C ILE A 267 -6.48 28.78 -0.26
N PRO A 268 -7.15 29.86 -0.68
CA PRO A 268 -8.07 29.80 -1.80
C PRO A 268 -7.32 29.44 -3.09
N GLU A 269 -7.84 28.46 -3.82
CA GLU A 269 -7.34 28.09 -5.15
C GLU A 269 -7.74 29.15 -6.20
N ASP A 270 -6.95 30.22 -6.26
CA ASP A 270 -7.08 31.33 -7.21
C ASP A 270 -5.75 31.64 -7.91
N ASP A 271 -5.71 32.70 -8.72
CA ASP A 271 -4.51 33.09 -9.48
C ASP A 271 -3.36 33.58 -8.60
N LYS A 272 -3.64 33.93 -7.34
CA LYS A 272 -2.66 34.42 -6.36
C LYS A 272 -2.09 33.29 -5.50
N MET A 273 -2.70 32.11 -5.53
CA MET A 273 -2.27 30.95 -4.74
C MET A 273 -0.77 30.68 -4.87
N TRP A 274 -0.24 30.61 -6.09
CA TRP A 274 1.19 30.34 -6.30
C TRP A 274 2.09 31.37 -5.63
N SER A 275 1.75 32.67 -5.73
CA SER A 275 2.57 33.74 -5.13
C SER A 275 2.65 33.63 -3.61
N MET A 276 1.57 33.20 -2.95
CA MET A 276 1.55 32.97 -1.51
C MET A 276 2.35 31.71 -1.13
N LEU A 277 2.26 30.67 -1.95
CA LEU A 277 2.97 29.41 -1.68
C LEU A 277 4.49 29.57 -1.85
N GLU A 278 4.93 30.18 -2.94
CA GLU A 278 6.35 30.35 -3.27
C GLU A 278 7.09 31.21 -2.24
N SER A 279 6.44 32.22 -1.67
CA SER A 279 7.08 33.12 -0.69
C SER A 279 7.20 32.55 0.71
N SER A 280 6.37 31.57 1.06
CA SER A 280 6.11 31.22 2.47
C SER A 280 6.48 29.78 2.83
N TYR A 281 6.66 28.91 1.84
CA TYR A 281 6.91 27.48 2.08
C TYR A 281 8.13 27.00 1.31
N GLN A 282 8.83 26.03 1.91
CA GLN A 282 9.96 25.34 1.31
C GLN A 282 9.53 24.01 0.71
N SER A 283 8.47 23.40 1.23
CA SER A 283 7.89 22.19 0.66
C SER A 283 6.37 22.26 0.59
N LEU A 284 5.80 21.58 -0.41
CA LEU A 284 4.37 21.40 -0.59
C LEU A 284 4.03 19.92 -0.65
N GLU A 285 2.94 19.56 0.00
CA GLU A 285 2.38 18.21 -0.04
C GLU A 285 0.88 18.29 -0.28
N PHE A 286 0.34 17.55 -1.24
CA PHE A 286 -1.09 17.55 -1.55
C PHE A 286 -1.51 16.34 -2.38
N GLU A 287 -2.77 15.96 -2.25
CA GLU A 287 -3.44 15.01 -3.13
C GLU A 287 -4.19 15.78 -4.21
N TYR A 288 -3.99 15.43 -5.48
CA TYR A 288 -4.74 16.05 -6.56
C TYR A 288 -6.10 15.34 -6.75
N ALA A 289 -7.18 15.96 -6.30
CA ALA A 289 -8.53 15.40 -6.43
C ALA A 289 -8.95 15.28 -7.90
N PRO A 290 -9.70 14.23 -8.28
CA PRO A 290 -10.31 14.16 -9.61
C PRO A 290 -11.50 15.14 -9.69
N SER A 291 -11.68 15.79 -10.85
CA SER A 291 -12.91 16.55 -11.09
C SER A 291 -14.14 15.63 -11.09
N ALA A 292 -15.32 16.19 -10.79
CA ALA A 292 -16.56 15.41 -10.71
C ALA A 292 -16.89 14.64 -12.00
N GLN A 293 -16.59 15.22 -13.17
CA GLN A 293 -16.79 14.56 -14.47
C GLN A 293 -15.81 13.40 -14.67
N GLN A 294 -14.56 13.56 -14.25
CA GLN A 294 -13.55 12.50 -14.34
C GLN A 294 -13.82 11.37 -13.35
N ALA A 295 -14.31 11.69 -12.14
CA ALA A 295 -14.74 10.69 -11.18
C ALA A 295 -15.88 9.82 -11.72
N ARG A 296 -16.84 10.42 -12.45
CA ARG A 296 -17.92 9.69 -13.13
C ARG A 296 -17.41 8.78 -14.23
N VAL A 297 -16.59 9.31 -15.16
CA VAL A 297 -16.00 8.52 -16.25
C VAL A 297 -15.21 7.33 -15.70
N ARG A 298 -14.48 7.51 -14.59
CA ARG A 298 -13.79 6.38 -13.94
C ARG A 298 -14.73 5.35 -13.34
N ALA A 299 -15.79 5.78 -12.65
CA ALA A 299 -16.76 4.87 -12.08
C ALA A 299 -17.41 4.01 -13.18
N GLU A 300 -17.73 4.62 -14.33
CA GLU A 300 -18.26 3.93 -15.50
C GLU A 300 -17.25 2.95 -16.11
N GLN A 301 -15.99 3.36 -16.29
CA GLN A 301 -14.92 2.49 -16.80
C GLN A 301 -14.63 1.31 -15.88
N ALA A 302 -14.59 1.54 -14.56
CA ALA A 302 -14.40 0.49 -13.56
C ALA A 302 -15.57 -0.50 -13.55
N ALA A 303 -16.81 -0.01 -13.68
CA ALA A 303 -17.99 -0.86 -13.79
C ALA A 303 -17.95 -1.72 -15.07
N ALA A 304 -17.55 -1.14 -16.21
CA ALA A 304 -17.39 -1.87 -17.46
C ALA A 304 -16.30 -2.96 -17.36
N ALA A 305 -15.13 -2.62 -16.79
CA ALA A 305 -14.05 -3.59 -16.59
C ALA A 305 -14.46 -4.74 -15.65
N ALA A 306 -15.20 -4.43 -14.58
CA ALA A 306 -15.73 -5.45 -13.66
C ALA A 306 -16.77 -6.35 -14.34
N ALA A 307 -17.60 -5.81 -15.22
CA ALA A 307 -18.55 -6.59 -16.01
C ALA A 307 -17.83 -7.55 -16.98
N VAL A 308 -16.77 -7.09 -17.65
CA VAL A 308 -15.95 -7.95 -18.52
C VAL A 308 -15.28 -9.07 -17.71
N ALA A 309 -14.68 -8.76 -16.56
CA ALA A 309 -14.05 -9.76 -15.70
C ALA A 309 -15.05 -10.83 -15.21
N ARG A 310 -16.29 -10.42 -14.88
CA ARG A 310 -17.36 -11.38 -14.53
C ARG A 310 -17.72 -12.29 -15.69
N LEU A 311 -17.88 -11.75 -16.89
CA LEU A 311 -18.16 -12.56 -18.09
C LEU A 311 -17.03 -13.54 -18.41
N GLU A 312 -15.77 -13.14 -18.22
CA GLU A 312 -14.62 -14.04 -18.39
C GLU A 312 -14.62 -15.16 -17.35
N GLN A 313 -14.95 -14.86 -16.09
CA GLN A 313 -15.06 -15.85 -15.03
C GLN A 313 -16.21 -16.84 -15.26
N GLU A 314 -17.36 -16.35 -15.72
CA GLU A 314 -18.51 -17.19 -16.09
C GLU A 314 -18.17 -18.12 -17.25
N ARG A 315 -17.49 -17.61 -18.29
CA ARG A 315 -17.01 -18.43 -19.41
C ARG A 315 -16.00 -19.50 -18.97
N ALA A 316 -15.11 -19.16 -18.03
CA ALA A 316 -14.16 -20.12 -17.49
C ALA A 316 -14.87 -21.25 -16.72
N MET A 317 -15.87 -20.93 -15.89
CA MET A 317 -16.68 -21.94 -15.20
C MET A 317 -17.47 -22.83 -16.17
N GLN A 318 -18.11 -22.24 -17.19
CA GLN A 318 -18.83 -23.00 -18.20
C GLN A 318 -17.91 -23.94 -18.99
N ALA A 319 -16.70 -23.49 -19.32
CA ALA A 319 -15.71 -24.33 -19.99
C ALA A 319 -15.22 -25.49 -19.11
N GLU A 320 -15.15 -25.29 -17.79
CA GLU A 320 -14.80 -26.33 -16.83
C GLU A 320 -15.93 -27.35 -16.65
N GLU A 321 -17.18 -26.89 -16.57
CA GLU A 321 -18.37 -27.74 -16.51
C GLU A 321 -18.50 -28.61 -17.77
N GLN A 322 -18.32 -28.03 -18.97
CA GLN A 322 -18.31 -28.79 -20.23
C GLN A 322 -17.20 -29.84 -20.29
N ARG A 323 -16.02 -29.55 -19.72
CA ARG A 323 -14.94 -30.54 -19.63
C ARG A 323 -15.31 -31.70 -18.70
N GLN A 324 -15.94 -31.41 -17.57
CA GLN A 324 -16.39 -32.45 -16.63
C GLN A 324 -17.46 -33.34 -17.27
N GLU A 325 -18.42 -32.75 -18.01
CA GLU A 325 -19.43 -33.52 -18.75
C GLU A 325 -18.81 -34.39 -19.85
N GLN A 326 -17.87 -33.87 -20.64
CA GLN A 326 -17.14 -34.67 -21.63
C GLN A 326 -16.35 -35.81 -21.00
N GLN A 327 -15.69 -35.56 -19.87
CA GLN A 327 -14.94 -36.59 -19.14
C GLN A 327 -15.88 -37.70 -18.65
N ALA A 328 -17.03 -37.34 -18.08
CA ALA A 328 -18.03 -38.30 -17.62
C ALA A 328 -18.60 -39.17 -18.76
N LEU A 329 -18.83 -38.58 -19.94
CA LEU A 329 -19.27 -39.32 -21.13
C LEU A 329 -18.20 -40.31 -21.63
N LEU A 330 -16.93 -39.91 -21.60
CA LEU A 330 -15.81 -40.79 -21.97
C LEU A 330 -15.66 -41.95 -20.99
N ASP A 331 -15.80 -41.69 -19.69
CA ASP A 331 -15.72 -42.71 -18.65
C ASP A 331 -16.89 -43.71 -18.76
N LEU A 332 -18.09 -43.25 -19.09
CA LEU A 332 -19.26 -44.11 -19.32
C LEU A 332 -19.07 -45.00 -20.55
N ALA A 333 -18.56 -44.44 -21.65
CA ALA A 333 -18.25 -45.21 -22.86
C ALA A 333 -17.16 -46.27 -22.63
N ALA A 334 -16.16 -45.95 -21.80
CA ALA A 334 -15.13 -46.91 -21.40
C ALA A 334 -15.71 -48.06 -20.57
N GLN A 335 -16.61 -47.77 -19.63
CA GLN A 335 -17.30 -48.81 -18.84
C GLN A 335 -18.18 -49.72 -19.72
N GLU A 336 -18.89 -49.17 -20.71
CA GLU A 336 -19.68 -49.98 -21.64
C GLU A 336 -18.81 -50.91 -22.48
N LEU A 337 -17.66 -50.43 -22.97
CA LEU A 337 -16.68 -51.25 -23.70
C LEU A 337 -16.10 -52.38 -22.85
N ASP A 338 -15.72 -52.10 -21.61
CA ASP A 338 -15.22 -53.12 -20.68
C ASP A 338 -16.30 -54.16 -20.34
N SER A 339 -17.55 -53.73 -20.17
CA SER A 339 -18.68 -54.64 -19.92
C SER A 339 -18.99 -55.55 -21.11
N ALA A 340 -18.89 -55.02 -22.33
CA ALA A 340 -19.08 -55.79 -23.56
C ALA A 340 -17.93 -56.79 -23.77
N ALA A 341 -16.70 -56.41 -23.46
CA ALA A 341 -15.54 -57.31 -23.50
C ALA A 341 -15.62 -58.43 -22.45
N SER A 342 -16.29 -58.17 -21.32
CA SER A 342 -16.47 -59.16 -20.24
C SER A 342 -17.56 -60.20 -20.51
N GLN A 343 -18.46 -59.93 -21.47
CA GLN A 343 -19.58 -60.81 -21.83
C GLN A 343 -19.31 -61.67 -23.08
N ALA A 344 -18.21 -61.40 -23.80
CA ALA A 344 -17.77 -62.15 -24.99
C ALA A 344 -16.80 -63.30 -24.62
#